data_AF-A0A256GWC8-F1
#
_entry.id   AF-A0A256GWC8-F1
#
_cell.length_a   1.000
_cell.length_b   1.000
_cell.length_c   1.000
_cell.angle_alpha   90.00
_cell.angle_beta   90.00
_cell.angle_gamma   90.00
#
_symmetry.space_group_name_H-M   'P 1'
#
loop_
_entity.id
_entity.type
_entity.pdbx_description
1 polymer ?
#
loop_
_entity_poly.entity_id
_entity_poly.type
_entity_poly.pdbx_seq_one_letter_code
_entity_poly.pdbx_strand_id
1 'polypeptide(L)'
;MKPNMNKARLSTMLLLAGVLTSVLAACNSTESALNVQGSNQNSGQNSGQTTTPAATPGTPATGTAPVQPTGTTPATTGTAPATTTPVAPQRSAALKPGKLHIAPIVGAPVNVVTPLTHRMNDDAKTKGIELAGNNDPSAAYVMKGYFSVLSEDNQTTVLYVWDVLDASGNRLHRIQGQEKVPGAAADSWSVVPASAMQTIADRTMQEYSTWLAANRA
;
A
#
# COMPACT_ATOMS: atom_id res chain seq x y z
N MET A 1 -32.61 -56.36 -21.88
CA MET A 1 -32.40 -56.31 -20.41
C MET A 1 -31.60 -55.07 -20.06
N LYS A 2 -32.15 -54.22 -19.21
CA LYS A 2 -31.50 -53.02 -18.65
C LYS A 2 -31.87 -52.95 -17.19
N PRO A 3 -30.89 -52.99 -16.26
CA PRO A 3 -31.12 -52.54 -14.89
C PRO A 3 -30.20 -51.35 -14.56
N ASN A 4 -30.88 -50.24 -14.29
CA ASN A 4 -30.63 -49.15 -13.34
C ASN A 4 -29.47 -49.33 -12.34
N MET A 5 -28.82 -48.21 -11.95
CA MET A 5 -29.12 -47.57 -10.65
C MET A 5 -28.13 -46.43 -10.32
N ASN A 6 -28.70 -45.25 -10.08
CA ASN A 6 -28.09 -44.07 -9.48
C ASN A 6 -27.61 -44.37 -8.05
N LYS A 7 -26.40 -43.91 -7.68
CA LYS A 7 -26.04 -43.68 -6.27
C LYS A 7 -25.24 -42.40 -6.11
N ALA A 8 -25.91 -41.40 -5.54
CA ALA A 8 -25.33 -40.20 -4.97
C ALA A 8 -24.26 -40.55 -3.92
N ARG A 9 -23.18 -39.77 -3.87
CA ARG A 9 -22.28 -39.69 -2.71
C ARG A 9 -22.08 -38.21 -2.38
N LEU A 10 -22.85 -37.70 -1.43
CA LEU A 10 -22.52 -37.54 -0.01
C LEU A 10 -21.42 -36.49 0.21
N SER A 11 -21.88 -35.24 0.40
CA SER A 11 -21.12 -34.17 1.06
C SER A 11 -20.85 -34.56 2.52
N THR A 12 -19.58 -34.66 2.89
CA THR A 12 -19.16 -34.72 4.30
C THR A 12 -18.64 -33.35 4.69
N MET A 13 -19.52 -32.55 5.33
CA MET A 13 -19.13 -31.44 6.18
C MET A 13 -18.43 -32.01 7.41
N LEU A 14 -17.19 -31.58 7.69
CA LEU A 14 -16.52 -31.79 8.97
C LEU A 14 -16.17 -30.42 9.55
N LEU A 15 -16.95 -30.00 10.55
CA LEU A 15 -16.62 -28.89 11.45
C LEU A 15 -15.65 -29.42 12.50
N LEU A 16 -14.43 -28.90 12.54
CA LEU A 16 -13.55 -29.02 13.71
C LEU A 16 -13.23 -27.62 14.26
N ALA A 17 -13.77 -27.35 15.44
CA ALA A 17 -13.37 -26.26 16.30
C ALA A 17 -11.96 -26.54 16.85
N GLY A 18 -11.09 -25.53 16.82
CA GLY A 18 -9.76 -25.58 17.41
C GLY A 18 -9.24 -24.18 17.66
N VAL A 19 -9.58 -23.65 18.83
CA VAL A 19 -9.01 -22.42 19.40
C VAL A 19 -7.56 -22.72 19.79
N LEU A 20 -6.59 -21.95 19.28
CA LEU A 20 -5.26 -21.87 19.86
C LEU A 20 -4.76 -20.41 19.82
N THR A 21 -4.89 -19.75 20.96
CA THR A 21 -4.24 -18.48 21.28
C THR A 21 -2.74 -18.69 21.47
N SER A 22 -1.92 -17.99 20.69
CA SER A 22 -0.50 -17.80 21.00
C SER A 22 -0.16 -16.32 20.92
N VAL A 23 0.22 -15.79 22.08
CA VAL A 23 0.74 -14.44 22.30
C VAL A 23 2.14 -14.38 21.71
N LEU A 24 2.41 -13.44 20.81
CA LEU A 24 3.77 -13.14 20.36
C LEU A 24 4.22 -11.81 20.99
N ALA A 25 5.18 -11.93 21.91
CA ALA A 25 5.94 -10.82 22.45
C ALA A 25 6.86 -10.25 21.35
N ALA A 26 6.77 -8.95 21.12
CA ALA A 26 7.78 -8.20 20.37
C ALA A 26 8.48 -7.24 21.33
N CYS A 27 9.72 -7.58 21.67
CA CYS A 27 10.71 -6.66 22.21
C CYS A 27 10.98 -5.59 21.16
N ASN A 28 10.81 -4.31 21.49
CA ASN A 28 11.32 -3.24 20.64
C ASN A 28 12.73 -2.85 21.12
N SER A 29 13.66 -2.90 20.19
CA SER A 29 15.10 -2.70 20.39
C SER A 29 15.46 -1.23 20.60
N THR A 30 16.45 -1.01 21.46
CA THR A 30 17.14 0.27 21.67
C THR A 30 17.92 0.66 20.41
N GLU A 31 17.53 1.75 19.75
CA GLU A 31 18.33 2.34 18.67
C GLU A 31 19.47 3.16 19.28
N SER A 32 20.69 2.63 19.17
CA SER A 32 21.92 3.37 19.43
C SER A 32 22.22 4.26 18.24
N ALA A 33 22.03 5.58 18.38
CA ALA A 33 22.53 6.55 17.42
C ALA A 33 24.06 6.71 17.61
N LEU A 34 24.83 5.98 16.81
CA LEU A 34 26.27 6.13 16.72
C LEU A 34 26.64 7.21 15.69
N ASN A 35 27.27 8.25 16.23
CA ASN A 35 28.05 9.32 15.63
C ASN A 35 28.89 8.89 14.39
N VAL A 36 28.75 9.61 13.27
CA VAL A 36 29.77 9.66 12.20
C VAL A 36 30.14 11.13 11.97
N GLN A 37 31.21 11.51 12.68
CA GLN A 37 31.97 12.73 12.53
C GLN A 37 32.62 12.75 11.14
N GLY A 38 32.20 13.67 10.28
CA GLY A 38 32.86 13.96 9.02
C GLY A 38 34.20 14.64 9.26
N SER A 39 35.28 13.87 9.19
CA SER A 39 36.64 14.36 9.05
C SER A 39 36.93 14.63 7.56
N ASN A 40 37.14 15.89 7.19
CA ASN A 40 38.06 16.22 6.12
C ASN A 40 38.75 17.55 6.43
N GLN A 41 40.02 17.42 6.81
CA GLN A 41 40.96 18.52 6.89
C GLN A 41 41.43 18.90 5.48
N ASN A 42 41.49 20.19 5.18
CA ASN A 42 42.64 20.72 4.45
C ASN A 42 42.88 22.20 4.79
N SER A 43 44.16 22.53 4.78
CA SER A 43 44.85 23.61 5.46
C SER A 43 44.94 24.89 4.62
N GLY A 44 45.06 26.04 5.28
CA GLY A 44 45.41 27.32 4.65
C GLY A 44 45.66 28.41 5.70
N GLN A 45 46.94 28.72 5.91
CA GLN A 45 47.52 29.64 6.89
C GLN A 45 47.14 31.12 6.64
N ASN A 46 46.92 31.91 7.70
CA ASN A 46 47.65 33.17 7.94
C ASN A 46 47.41 33.72 9.37
N SER A 47 48.31 34.61 9.79
CA SER A 47 48.80 34.88 11.14
C SER A 47 48.22 36.13 11.83
N GLY A 48 48.40 36.16 13.16
CA GLY A 48 48.47 37.35 14.02
C GLY A 48 47.24 37.56 14.91
N GLN A 49 47.29 38.07 16.15
CA GLN A 49 48.36 38.53 17.03
C GLN A 49 47.69 38.96 18.38
N THR A 50 48.29 38.59 19.52
CA THR A 50 48.26 39.16 20.91
C THR A 50 47.00 39.26 21.83
N THR A 51 47.31 39.03 23.13
CA THR A 51 46.79 39.61 24.41
C THR A 51 45.71 38.87 25.23
N THR A 52 46.16 38.34 26.38
CA THR A 52 45.44 38.25 27.69
C THR A 52 45.44 39.63 28.41
N PRO A 53 44.78 39.90 29.58
CA PRO A 53 44.04 39.04 30.53
C PRO A 53 42.72 39.61 31.18
N ALA A 54 42.01 38.72 31.90
CA ALA A 54 41.28 38.90 33.18
C ALA A 54 40.17 39.97 33.40
N ALA A 55 39.00 39.50 33.89
CA ALA A 55 38.18 40.19 34.89
C ALA A 55 37.56 39.18 35.88
N THR A 56 37.49 39.62 37.14
CA THR A 56 37.42 38.87 38.41
C THR A 56 35.96 38.76 38.94
N PRO A 57 35.65 37.90 39.94
CA PRO A 57 34.33 37.44 40.33
C PRO A 57 33.68 38.20 41.50
N GLY A 58 32.38 37.97 41.73
CA GLY A 58 31.61 38.45 42.90
C GLY A 58 30.61 37.41 43.40
N THR A 59 30.62 37.19 44.72
CA THR A 59 30.08 36.05 45.48
C THR A 59 28.69 36.38 46.12
N PRO A 60 28.18 35.71 47.19
CA PRO A 60 26.96 34.89 47.20
C PRO A 60 25.78 35.47 48.04
N ALA A 61 24.61 34.83 48.00
CA ALA A 61 23.62 34.94 49.07
C ALA A 61 23.00 33.58 49.42
N THR A 62 23.04 33.27 50.71
CA THR A 62 22.59 32.05 51.38
C THR A 62 21.34 32.37 52.21
N GLY A 63 20.41 31.42 52.36
CA GLY A 63 19.40 31.42 53.44
C GLY A 63 18.15 30.62 53.07
N THR A 64 18.09 29.32 53.41
CA THR A 64 17.39 28.71 54.58
C THR A 64 15.90 28.38 54.38
N ALA A 65 15.58 27.07 54.54
CA ALA A 65 14.28 26.36 54.49
C ALA A 65 13.37 26.63 55.73
N PRO A 66 12.27 25.90 56.08
CA PRO A 66 11.53 24.73 55.49
C PRO A 66 9.96 24.72 55.63
N VAL A 67 9.28 23.65 55.11
CA VAL A 67 7.94 22.98 55.42
C VAL A 67 6.67 23.79 55.83
N GLN A 68 5.38 23.47 55.54
CA GLN A 68 4.56 22.24 55.45
C GLN A 68 3.15 22.58 54.80
N PRO A 69 2.12 21.68 54.70
CA PRO A 69 1.09 21.64 53.64
C PRO A 69 -0.30 22.15 54.07
N THR A 70 -1.20 22.40 53.10
CA THR A 70 -2.66 22.25 53.31
C THR A 70 -3.38 22.17 51.97
N GLY A 71 -4.30 21.21 51.86
CA GLY A 71 -4.94 20.82 50.60
C GLY A 71 -6.08 21.73 50.14
N THR A 72 -6.60 21.41 48.96
CA THR A 72 -8.03 21.51 48.58
C THR A 72 -8.21 20.83 47.22
N THR A 73 -8.97 19.74 47.19
CA THR A 73 -9.49 19.10 45.97
C THR A 73 -10.60 19.98 45.37
N PRO A 74 -10.78 20.00 44.04
CA PRO A 74 -12.05 19.46 43.52
C PRO A 74 -11.90 18.55 42.26
N ALA A 75 -12.64 17.43 42.33
CA ALA A 75 -13.45 16.77 41.29
C ALA A 75 -12.86 16.40 39.90
N THR A 76 -12.68 15.08 39.73
CA THR A 76 -13.18 14.21 38.63
C THR A 76 -13.38 14.80 37.23
N THR A 77 -12.63 14.28 36.25
CA THR A 77 -13.21 13.88 34.95
C THR A 77 -12.49 12.64 34.44
N GLY A 78 -13.23 11.54 34.32
CA GLY A 78 -12.71 10.26 33.84
C GLY A 78 -12.33 10.33 32.36
N THR A 79 -11.18 9.78 32.04
CA THR A 79 -10.75 9.52 30.66
C THR A 79 -11.65 8.44 30.08
N ALA A 80 -12.63 8.82 29.26
CA ALA A 80 -13.42 7.89 28.48
C ALA A 80 -12.55 7.25 27.38
N PRO A 81 -12.65 5.93 27.13
CA PRO A 81 -11.94 5.29 26.03
C PRO A 81 -12.51 5.79 24.70
N ALA A 82 -11.63 6.30 23.82
CA ALA A 82 -11.98 6.65 22.45
C ALA A 82 -12.50 5.40 21.72
N THR A 83 -13.80 5.38 21.45
CA THR A 83 -14.42 4.33 20.64
C THR A 83 -14.06 4.62 19.20
N THR A 84 -13.15 3.85 18.60
CA THR A 84 -12.85 3.92 17.16
C THR A 84 -14.09 3.46 16.40
N THR A 85 -14.90 4.40 15.92
CA THR A 85 -16.03 4.11 15.05
C THR A 85 -15.49 3.58 13.70
N PRO A 86 -16.00 2.46 13.17
CA PRO A 86 -15.63 1.99 11.84
C PRO A 86 -15.98 3.05 10.80
N VAL A 87 -15.01 3.44 9.97
CA VAL A 87 -15.27 4.30 8.81
C VAL A 87 -16.17 3.51 7.85
N ALA A 88 -17.42 3.96 7.71
CA ALA A 88 -18.33 3.45 6.69
C ALA A 88 -17.71 3.67 5.30
N PRO A 89 -17.93 2.77 4.33
CA PRO A 89 -17.44 2.95 2.97
C PRO A 89 -17.97 4.28 2.43
N GLN A 90 -17.06 5.21 2.12
CA GLN A 90 -17.42 6.48 1.50
C GLN A 90 -18.17 6.18 0.21
N ARG A 91 -19.46 6.51 0.18
CA ARG A 91 -20.30 6.40 -1.01
C ARG A 91 -19.65 7.28 -2.08
N SER A 92 -19.15 6.65 -3.14
CA SER A 92 -18.57 7.34 -4.29
C SER A 92 -19.58 8.39 -4.76
N ALA A 93 -19.14 9.65 -4.88
CA ALA A 93 -19.90 10.63 -5.64
C ALA A 93 -20.23 10.04 -7.01
N ALA A 94 -21.41 10.34 -7.54
CA ALA A 94 -21.84 9.84 -8.84
C ALA A 94 -20.73 10.02 -9.89
N LEU A 95 -20.32 8.92 -10.52
CA LEU A 95 -19.27 8.92 -11.53
C LEU A 95 -19.76 9.63 -12.79
N LYS A 96 -18.89 10.45 -13.38
CA LYS A 96 -19.16 11.18 -14.61
C LYS A 96 -18.81 10.31 -15.83
N PRO A 97 -19.46 10.50 -16.98
CA PRO A 97 -18.92 10.01 -18.24
C PRO A 97 -17.52 10.61 -18.48
N GLY A 98 -16.61 9.85 -19.05
CA GLY A 98 -15.29 10.36 -19.41
C GLY A 98 -14.28 9.28 -19.75
N LYS A 99 -13.13 9.72 -20.24
CA LYS A 99 -12.05 8.86 -20.72
C LYS A 99 -11.24 8.28 -19.57
N LEU A 100 -10.69 7.09 -19.81
CA LEU A 100 -9.74 6.40 -18.94
C LEU A 100 -8.32 6.59 -19.46
N HIS A 101 -7.43 7.13 -18.63
CA HIS A 101 -5.98 7.06 -18.86
C HIS A 101 -5.40 5.86 -18.12
N ILE A 102 -4.72 4.96 -18.83
CA ILE A 102 -3.96 3.86 -18.23
C ILE A 102 -2.51 4.33 -18.07
N ALA A 103 -2.07 4.51 -16.83
CA ALA A 103 -0.73 4.95 -16.52
C ALA A 103 0.31 3.83 -16.75
N PRO A 104 1.61 4.17 -16.88
CA PRO A 104 2.67 3.18 -16.92
C PRO A 104 2.62 2.22 -15.72
N ILE A 105 2.86 0.93 -16.00
CA ILE A 105 2.82 -0.14 -15.00
C ILE A 105 4.13 -0.19 -14.22
N VAL A 106 4.02 -0.44 -12.92
CA VAL A 106 5.14 -0.55 -12.00
C VAL A 106 5.31 -2.01 -11.57
N GLY A 107 6.56 -2.49 -11.49
CA GLY A 107 6.92 -3.77 -10.87
C GLY A 107 6.98 -4.99 -11.79
N ALA A 108 6.60 -4.83 -13.07
CA ALA A 108 6.74 -5.86 -14.10
C ALA A 108 7.61 -5.36 -15.27
N PRO A 109 8.40 -6.24 -15.92
CA PRO A 109 9.23 -5.86 -17.04
C PRO A 109 8.39 -5.60 -18.30
N VAL A 110 8.89 -4.74 -19.20
CA VAL A 110 8.15 -4.22 -20.35
C VAL A 110 7.65 -5.33 -21.29
N ASN A 111 8.46 -6.37 -21.50
CA ASN A 111 8.08 -7.53 -22.33
C ASN A 111 6.86 -8.28 -21.78
N VAL A 112 6.69 -8.31 -20.45
CA VAL A 112 5.54 -8.95 -19.79
C VAL A 112 4.32 -8.02 -19.77
N VAL A 113 4.53 -6.71 -19.64
CA VAL A 113 3.46 -5.70 -19.66
C VAL A 113 2.86 -5.49 -21.05
N THR A 114 3.66 -5.60 -22.11
CA THR A 114 3.23 -5.36 -23.49
C THR A 114 1.95 -6.14 -23.89
N PRO A 115 1.85 -7.47 -23.69
CA PRO A 115 0.63 -8.21 -23.99
C PRO A 115 -0.56 -7.80 -23.12
N LEU A 116 -0.34 -7.39 -21.87
CA LEU A 116 -1.39 -6.86 -20.99
C LEU A 116 -1.95 -5.54 -21.54
N THR A 117 -1.09 -4.57 -21.86
CA THR A 117 -1.55 -3.27 -22.38
C THR A 117 -2.26 -3.40 -23.72
N HIS A 118 -1.76 -4.26 -24.62
CA HIS A 118 -2.44 -4.54 -25.88
C HIS A 118 -3.85 -5.08 -25.64
N ARG A 119 -4.00 -6.06 -24.75
CA ARG A 119 -5.31 -6.64 -24.44
C ARG A 119 -6.25 -5.63 -23.78
N MET A 120 -5.77 -4.82 -22.82
CA MET A 120 -6.59 -3.77 -22.20
C MET A 120 -7.12 -2.77 -23.23
N ASN A 121 -6.32 -2.42 -24.25
CA ASN A 121 -6.76 -1.53 -25.33
C ASN A 121 -7.86 -2.14 -26.20
N ASP A 122 -7.78 -3.44 -26.48
CA ASP A 122 -8.81 -4.15 -27.26
C ASP A 122 -10.09 -4.34 -26.45
N ASP A 123 -9.97 -4.66 -25.16
CA ASP A 123 -11.10 -4.78 -24.25
C ASP A 123 -11.78 -3.42 -24.05
N ALA A 124 -11.02 -2.32 -23.97
CA ALA A 124 -11.56 -0.97 -23.86
C ALA A 124 -12.47 -0.65 -25.05
N LYS A 125 -12.01 -0.91 -26.28
CA LYS A 125 -12.82 -0.73 -27.50
C LYS A 125 -14.08 -1.59 -27.46
N THR A 126 -13.95 -2.87 -27.11
CA THR A 126 -15.05 -3.83 -27.06
C THR A 126 -16.10 -3.45 -26.02
N LYS A 127 -15.69 -2.86 -24.89
CA LYS A 127 -16.57 -2.44 -23.79
C LYS A 127 -17.05 -0.99 -23.91
N GLY A 128 -16.69 -0.28 -24.99
CA GLY A 128 -17.05 1.14 -25.17
C GLY A 128 -16.41 2.09 -24.16
N ILE A 129 -15.23 1.75 -23.66
CA ILE A 129 -14.43 2.61 -22.78
C ILE A 129 -13.50 3.45 -23.66
N GLU A 130 -13.70 4.77 -23.64
CA GLU A 130 -12.80 5.68 -24.33
C GLU A 130 -11.48 5.81 -23.57
N LEU A 131 -10.37 5.61 -24.27
CA LEU A 131 -9.04 5.77 -23.70
C LEU A 131 -8.51 7.17 -23.98
N ALA A 132 -7.94 7.79 -22.94
CA ALA A 132 -7.20 9.03 -23.01
C ALA A 132 -5.74 8.75 -23.39
N GLY A 133 -5.18 9.60 -24.24
CA GLY A 133 -3.75 9.57 -24.56
C GLY A 133 -2.89 9.93 -23.34
N ASN A 134 -1.58 9.75 -23.47
CA ASN A 134 -0.64 10.16 -22.41
C ASN A 134 -0.75 11.67 -22.16
N ASN A 135 -0.87 12.05 -20.88
CA ASN A 135 -1.02 13.43 -20.43
C ASN A 135 -2.23 14.19 -21.02
N ASP A 136 -3.25 13.46 -21.50
CA ASP A 136 -4.50 14.08 -21.98
C ASP A 136 -5.29 14.65 -20.77
N PRO A 137 -5.48 15.97 -20.67
CA PRO A 137 -6.18 16.59 -19.55
C PRO A 137 -7.68 16.27 -19.52
N SER A 138 -8.22 15.65 -20.59
CA SER A 138 -9.61 15.18 -20.65
C SER A 138 -9.84 13.81 -19.98
N ALA A 139 -8.79 13.19 -19.43
CA ALA A 139 -8.92 11.96 -18.64
C ALA A 139 -9.75 12.23 -17.37
N ALA A 140 -10.97 11.69 -17.33
CA ALA A 140 -11.80 11.73 -16.13
C ALA A 140 -11.30 10.76 -15.05
N TYR A 141 -10.64 9.69 -15.50
CA TYR A 141 -10.12 8.63 -14.67
C TYR A 141 -8.67 8.33 -15.02
N VAL A 142 -7.86 8.05 -14.00
CA VAL A 142 -6.50 7.52 -14.15
C VAL A 142 -6.44 6.16 -13.49
N MET A 143 -5.93 5.14 -14.18
CA MET A 143 -5.72 3.81 -13.64
C MET A 143 -4.22 3.53 -13.53
N LYS A 144 -3.74 3.26 -12.32
CA LYS A 144 -2.34 2.97 -12.00
C LYS A 144 -2.17 1.52 -11.58
N GLY A 145 -1.30 0.77 -12.26
CA GLY A 145 -1.08 -0.66 -12.01
C GLY A 145 0.24 -0.95 -11.31
N TYR A 146 0.19 -1.83 -10.31
CA TYR A 146 1.33 -2.32 -9.54
C TYR A 146 1.31 -3.85 -9.55
N PHE A 147 2.44 -4.43 -9.93
CA PHE A 147 2.57 -5.87 -10.16
C PHE A 147 3.76 -6.43 -9.39
N SER A 148 3.63 -7.66 -8.93
CA SER A 148 4.74 -8.45 -8.38
C SER A 148 4.55 -9.92 -8.71
N VAL A 149 5.59 -10.71 -8.51
CA VAL A 149 5.57 -12.16 -8.68
C VAL A 149 6.12 -12.85 -7.44
N LEU A 150 5.51 -13.97 -7.09
CA LEU A 150 5.97 -14.89 -6.06
C LEU A 150 6.10 -16.29 -6.67
N SER A 151 7.22 -16.96 -6.45
CA SER A 151 7.48 -18.30 -6.99
C SER A 151 7.75 -19.28 -5.86
N GLU A 152 6.88 -20.27 -5.70
CA GLU A 152 6.91 -21.28 -4.64
C GLU A 152 6.36 -22.61 -5.18
N ASP A 153 6.86 -23.75 -4.70
CA ASP A 153 6.32 -25.08 -5.04
C ASP A 153 6.12 -25.34 -6.55
N ASN A 154 7.07 -24.89 -7.39
CA ASN A 154 7.00 -24.97 -8.86
C ASN A 154 5.74 -24.28 -9.45
N GLN A 155 5.29 -23.21 -8.82
CA GLN A 155 4.19 -22.34 -9.25
C GLN A 155 4.63 -20.88 -9.10
N THR A 156 4.29 -20.05 -10.09
CA THR A 156 4.48 -18.60 -10.02
C THR A 156 3.12 -17.92 -9.92
N THR A 157 2.98 -17.01 -8.97
CA THR A 157 1.78 -16.21 -8.76
C THR A 157 2.10 -14.77 -9.11
N VAL A 158 1.42 -14.22 -10.12
CA VAL A 158 1.43 -12.79 -10.43
C VAL A 158 0.40 -12.11 -9.54
N LEU A 159 0.82 -11.20 -8.67
CA LEU A 159 -0.07 -10.37 -7.87
C LEU A 159 -0.21 -9.01 -8.55
N TYR A 160 -1.43 -8.47 -8.60
CA TYR A 160 -1.69 -7.16 -9.19
C TYR A 160 -2.65 -6.34 -8.36
N VAL A 161 -2.40 -5.04 -8.33
CA VAL A 161 -3.27 -4.02 -7.76
C VAL A 161 -3.37 -2.87 -8.74
N TRP A 162 -4.60 -2.42 -8.97
CA TRP A 162 -4.93 -1.26 -9.76
C TRP A 162 -5.67 -0.25 -8.89
N ASP A 163 -5.16 0.97 -8.82
CA ASP A 163 -5.88 2.09 -8.24
C ASP A 163 -6.53 2.90 -9.37
N VAL A 164 -7.83 3.17 -9.24
CA VAL A 164 -8.59 4.06 -10.12
C VAL A 164 -8.77 5.38 -9.39
N LEU A 165 -8.28 6.46 -9.98
CA LEU A 165 -8.27 7.80 -9.41
C LEU A 165 -9.14 8.75 -10.24
N ASP A 166 -9.67 9.80 -9.61
CA ASP A 166 -10.24 10.95 -10.31
C ASP A 166 -9.15 11.87 -10.87
N ALA A 167 -9.57 12.89 -11.63
CA ALA A 167 -8.67 13.90 -12.18
C ALA A 167 -7.89 14.71 -11.11
N SER A 168 -8.35 14.74 -9.86
CA SER A 168 -7.68 15.39 -8.74
C SER A 168 -6.68 14.47 -8.02
N GLY A 169 -6.57 13.21 -8.44
CA GLY A 169 -5.71 12.21 -7.82
C GLY A 169 -6.30 11.53 -6.59
N ASN A 170 -7.59 11.70 -6.30
CA ASN A 170 -8.23 10.95 -5.23
C ASN A 170 -8.55 9.54 -5.72
N ARG A 171 -8.18 8.53 -4.92
CA ARG A 171 -8.55 7.15 -5.26
C ARG A 171 -10.05 6.93 -5.08
N LEU A 172 -10.71 6.55 -6.16
CA LEU A 172 -12.13 6.22 -6.22
C LEU A 172 -12.40 4.73 -6.01
N HIS A 173 -11.51 3.88 -6.53
CA HIS A 173 -11.70 2.43 -6.52
C HIS A 173 -10.37 1.68 -6.57
N ARG A 174 -10.41 0.41 -6.18
CA ARG A 174 -9.28 -0.51 -6.26
C ARG A 174 -9.73 -1.85 -6.81
N ILE A 175 -9.02 -2.30 -7.84
CA ILE A 175 -9.13 -3.64 -8.43
C ILE A 175 -7.86 -4.39 -8.05
N GLN A 176 -7.97 -5.64 -7.63
CA GLN A 176 -6.81 -6.43 -7.22
C GLN A 176 -7.07 -7.92 -7.41
N GLY A 177 -6.01 -8.67 -7.61
CA GLY A 177 -6.12 -10.11 -7.73
C GLY A 177 -4.78 -10.79 -7.91
N GLN A 178 -4.87 -12.07 -8.27
CA GLN A 178 -3.72 -12.91 -8.51
C GLN A 178 -3.99 -13.83 -9.71
N GLU A 179 -2.94 -14.13 -10.47
CA GLU A 179 -2.96 -15.10 -11.57
C GLU A 179 -1.85 -16.12 -11.34
N LYS A 180 -2.21 -17.41 -11.37
CA LYS A 180 -1.27 -18.50 -11.09
C LYS A 180 -0.85 -19.18 -12.38
N VAL A 181 0.44 -19.39 -12.53
CA VAL A 181 1.03 -20.06 -13.69
C VAL A 181 1.93 -21.20 -13.21
N PRO A 182 1.94 -22.35 -13.90
CA PRO A 182 2.83 -23.45 -13.55
C PRO A 182 4.29 -23.08 -13.86
N GLY A 183 5.21 -23.59 -13.04
CA GLY A 183 6.65 -23.37 -13.17
C GLY A 183 7.18 -22.29 -12.23
N ALA A 184 8.48 -22.39 -11.95
CA ALA A 184 9.26 -21.40 -11.23
C ALA A 184 10.66 -21.32 -11.85
N ALA A 185 11.25 -20.13 -11.86
CA ALA A 185 12.60 -19.89 -12.34
C ALA A 185 13.30 -18.84 -11.47
N ALA A 186 14.62 -18.70 -11.61
CA ALA A 186 15.38 -17.67 -10.91
C ALA A 186 14.88 -16.24 -11.25
N ASP A 187 14.53 -16.02 -12.52
CA ASP A 187 13.72 -14.88 -12.93
C ASP A 187 12.24 -15.31 -12.97
N SER A 188 11.50 -15.02 -11.91
CA SER A 188 10.07 -15.36 -11.81
C SER A 188 9.22 -14.79 -12.95
N TRP A 189 9.62 -13.67 -13.57
CA TRP A 189 8.88 -13.11 -14.69
C TRP A 189 9.05 -13.93 -15.98
N SER A 190 10.13 -14.70 -16.12
CA SER A 190 10.43 -15.45 -17.34
C SER A 190 9.46 -16.60 -17.60
N VAL A 191 8.77 -17.09 -16.56
CA VAL A 191 7.79 -18.19 -16.67
C VAL A 191 6.35 -17.71 -16.84
N VAL A 192 6.10 -16.40 -16.77
CA VAL A 192 4.76 -15.83 -16.96
C VAL A 192 4.46 -15.73 -18.46
N PRO A 193 3.53 -16.54 -19.00
CA PRO A 193 3.18 -16.47 -20.40
C PRO A 193 2.33 -15.22 -20.71
N ALA A 194 2.36 -14.77 -21.97
CA ALA A 194 1.54 -13.66 -22.43
C ALA A 194 0.03 -13.87 -22.15
N SER A 195 -0.45 -15.12 -22.22
CA SER A 195 -1.85 -15.46 -21.93
C SER A 195 -2.26 -15.16 -20.50
N ALA A 196 -1.38 -15.35 -19.51
CA ALA A 196 -1.68 -15.00 -18.12
C ALA A 196 -1.87 -13.48 -17.95
N MET A 197 -1.01 -12.70 -18.60
CA MET A 197 -1.10 -11.24 -18.61
C MET A 197 -2.35 -10.73 -19.35
N GLN A 198 -2.77 -11.42 -20.42
CA GLN A 198 -4.03 -11.17 -21.11
C GLN A 198 -5.24 -11.49 -20.24
N THR A 199 -5.22 -12.60 -19.48
CA THR A 199 -6.28 -12.94 -18.51
C THR A 199 -6.42 -11.86 -17.43
N ILE A 200 -5.30 -11.32 -16.93
CA ILE A 200 -5.32 -10.21 -15.96
C ILE A 200 -5.96 -8.96 -16.59
N ALA A 201 -5.61 -8.63 -17.85
CA ALA A 201 -6.20 -7.51 -18.57
C ALA A 201 -7.73 -7.65 -18.70
N ASP A 202 -8.20 -8.83 -19.15
CA ASP A 202 -9.62 -9.16 -19.28
C ASP A 202 -10.39 -8.91 -17.98
N ARG A 203 -9.87 -9.47 -16.87
CA ARG A 203 -10.47 -9.33 -15.55
C ARG A 203 -10.48 -7.88 -15.12
N THR A 204 -9.36 -7.17 -15.28
CA THR A 204 -9.22 -5.77 -14.87
C THR A 204 -10.23 -4.89 -15.60
N MET A 205 -10.32 -5.01 -16.92
CA MET A 205 -11.25 -4.19 -17.73
C MET A 205 -12.70 -4.56 -17.49
N GLN A 206 -13.00 -5.83 -17.22
CA GLN A 206 -14.33 -6.26 -16.80
C GLN A 206 -14.72 -5.63 -15.46
N GLU A 207 -13.89 -5.75 -14.43
CA GLU A 207 -14.15 -5.20 -13.10
C GLU A 207 -14.29 -3.67 -13.14
N TYR A 208 -13.42 -3.00 -13.89
CA TYR A 208 -13.52 -1.55 -14.11
C TYR A 208 -14.85 -1.17 -14.77
N SER A 209 -15.27 -1.87 -15.83
CA SER A 209 -16.53 -1.59 -16.52
C SER A 209 -17.75 -1.82 -15.63
N THR A 210 -17.74 -2.89 -14.84
CA THR A 210 -18.81 -3.23 -13.89
C THR A 210 -18.93 -2.17 -12.81
N TRP A 211 -17.80 -1.76 -12.20
CA TRP A 211 -17.76 -0.70 -11.20
C TRP A 211 -18.27 0.62 -11.79
N LEU A 212 -17.78 1.00 -12.97
CA LEU A 212 -18.17 2.25 -13.61
C LEU A 212 -19.68 2.28 -13.91
N ALA A 213 -20.26 1.17 -14.38
CA ALA A 213 -21.69 1.06 -14.62
C ALA A 213 -22.53 1.13 -13.33
N ALA A 214 -22.06 0.50 -12.25
CA ALA A 214 -22.77 0.48 -10.96
C ALA A 214 -22.77 1.84 -10.24
N ASN A 215 -21.84 2.73 -10.60
CA ASN A 215 -21.60 3.99 -9.89
C ASN A 215 -21.86 5.25 -10.74
N ARG A 216 -22.37 5.11 -11.96
CA ARG A 216 -22.91 6.22 -12.75
C ARG A 216 -24.28 6.64 -12.19
N ALA A 217 -24.56 7.94 -12.20
CA ALA A 217 -25.89 8.50 -11.88
C ALA A 217 -26.87 8.31 -13.03
#